data_AF-A0A1Z3N4P6-F1
#
_entry.id   AF-A0A1Z3N4P6-F1
#
_cell.length_a   1.000
_cell.length_b   1.000
_cell.length_c   1.000
_cell.angle_alpha   90.00
_cell.angle_beta   90.00
_cell.angle_gamma   90.00
#
_symmetry.space_group_name_H-M   'P 1'
#
loop_
_entity.id
_entity.type
_entity.pdbx_description
1 polymer ?
#
loop_
_entity_poly.entity_id
_entity_poly.type
_entity_poly.pdbx_seq_one_letter_code
_entity_poly.pdbx_strand_id
1 'polypeptide(L)'
;MKMLAMISVWILVASAAWADLKIYDGKVYKPLKVQEYQKLKLSVDCFKGKTPSCDAWKAAQKQAPRANLPQALAGNPAARYCLDAGGENRIAKSDKGAEFDYCMFKDGSMIEAWGLYLKFNPVSERK
;
A
#
# COMPACT_ATOMS: atom_id res chain seq x y z
N MET A 1 9.24 -51.57 22.71
CA MET A 1 8.28 -50.91 21.81
C MET A 1 8.04 -49.48 22.32
N LYS A 2 8.82 -48.51 21.85
CA LYS A 2 8.61 -47.07 22.07
C LYS A 2 8.70 -46.42 20.70
N MET A 3 7.56 -46.12 20.10
CA MET A 3 7.52 -45.32 18.88
C MET A 3 7.88 -43.88 19.26
N LEU A 4 9.07 -43.44 18.87
CA LEU A 4 9.36 -42.01 18.76
C LEU A 4 8.52 -41.49 17.59
N ALA A 5 7.43 -40.80 17.91
CA ALA A 5 6.77 -39.94 16.94
C ALA A 5 7.69 -38.72 16.71
N MET A 6 8.49 -38.77 15.64
CA MET A 6 9.08 -37.56 15.07
C MET A 6 7.93 -36.72 14.52
N ILE A 7 7.51 -35.74 15.30
CA ILE A 7 6.66 -34.65 14.83
C ILE A 7 7.53 -33.85 13.87
N SER A 8 7.48 -34.21 12.59
CA SER A 8 7.99 -33.37 11.51
C SER A 8 7.21 -32.07 11.57
N VAL A 9 7.87 -31.03 12.07
CA VAL A 9 7.38 -29.66 12.04
C VAL A 9 7.28 -29.30 10.56
N TRP A 10 6.07 -29.41 10.01
CA TRP A 10 5.70 -28.77 8.77
C TRP A 10 5.81 -27.26 9.02
N ILE A 11 7.01 -26.71 8.80
CA ILE A 11 7.15 -25.28 8.60
C ILE A 11 6.45 -25.02 7.28
N LEU A 12 5.15 -24.74 7.34
CA LEU A 12 4.45 -23.99 6.31
C LEU A 12 5.12 -22.62 6.30
N VAL A 13 6.22 -22.51 5.55
CA VAL A 13 6.67 -21.22 5.03
C VAL A 13 5.57 -20.85 4.04
N ALA A 14 4.49 -20.25 4.55
CA ALA A 14 3.66 -19.39 3.73
C ALA A 14 4.63 -18.29 3.28
N SER A 15 5.23 -18.48 2.11
CA SER A 15 5.91 -17.41 1.42
C SER A 15 4.86 -16.32 1.33
N ALA A 16 5.01 -15.27 2.16
CA ALA A 16 4.27 -14.06 1.96
C ALA A 16 4.49 -13.73 0.49
N ALA A 17 3.44 -13.82 -0.32
CA ALA A 17 3.52 -13.49 -1.73
C ALA A 17 3.68 -11.97 -1.76
N TRP A 18 4.92 -11.51 -1.61
CA TRP A 18 5.28 -10.13 -1.88
C TRP A 18 4.88 -9.90 -3.33
N ALA A 19 3.95 -8.97 -3.56
CA ALA A 19 3.73 -8.53 -4.93
C ALA A 19 5.04 -7.87 -5.38
N ASP A 20 5.74 -8.51 -6.33
CA ASP A 20 6.91 -7.93 -6.98
C ASP A 20 6.41 -6.78 -7.88
N LEU A 21 6.36 -5.60 -7.28
CA LEU A 21 5.99 -4.37 -7.94
C LEU A 21 7.24 -3.59 -8.34
N LYS A 22 7.11 -2.77 -9.38
CA LYS A 22 8.09 -1.78 -9.78
C LYS A 22 7.43 -0.45 -10.05
N ILE A 23 8.11 0.63 -9.71
CA ILE A 23 7.60 2.00 -9.86
C ILE A 23 8.62 2.86 -10.61
N TYR A 24 8.15 3.73 -11.48
CA TYR A 24 9.02 4.60 -12.27
C TYR A 24 9.44 5.82 -11.44
N ASP A 25 10.74 6.09 -11.36
CA ASP A 25 11.30 7.21 -10.59
C ASP A 25 11.55 8.48 -11.43
N GLY A 26 11.15 8.48 -12.70
CA GLY A 26 11.46 9.54 -13.66
C GLY A 26 12.62 9.20 -14.60
N LYS A 27 13.33 8.10 -14.35
CA LYS A 27 14.40 7.59 -15.22
C LYS A 27 14.25 6.11 -15.51
N VAL A 28 14.04 5.30 -14.47
CA VAL A 28 13.98 3.84 -14.55
C VAL A 28 12.91 3.27 -13.62
N TYR A 29 12.46 2.05 -13.91
CA TYR A 29 11.63 1.30 -12.97
C TYR A 29 12.52 0.74 -11.85
N LYS A 30 12.18 1.07 -10.60
CA LYS A 30 12.81 0.53 -9.39
C LYS A 30 11.87 -0.46 -8.69
N PRO A 31 12.39 -1.49 -8.02
CA PRO A 31 11.56 -2.38 -7.22
C PRO A 31 10.82 -1.63 -6.12
N LEU A 32 9.52 -1.85 -6.02
CA LEU A 32 8.66 -1.40 -4.93
C LEU A 32 8.29 -2.63 -4.10
N LYS A 33 8.94 -2.78 -2.95
CA LYS A 33 8.59 -3.83 -1.99
C LYS A 33 7.52 -3.29 -1.05
N VAL A 34 6.47 -4.08 -0.85
CA VAL A 34 5.31 -3.68 -0.06
C VAL A 34 5.00 -4.69 1.02
N GLN A 35 4.60 -4.19 2.18
CA GLN A 35 4.15 -4.98 3.32
C GLN A 35 2.75 -4.53 3.71
N GLU A 36 1.87 -5.50 3.96
CA GLU A 36 0.54 -5.22 4.49
C GLU A 36 0.60 -5.05 6.02
N TYR A 37 0.01 -3.96 6.51
CA TYR A 37 -0.14 -3.66 7.92
C TYR A 37 -1.50 -2.99 8.16
N GLN A 38 -2.32 -3.58 9.04
CA GLN A 38 -3.69 -3.12 9.31
C GLN A 38 -4.53 -2.92 8.02
N LYS A 39 -4.48 -3.90 7.11
CA LYS A 39 -5.15 -3.88 5.78
C LYS A 39 -4.70 -2.77 4.83
N LEU A 40 -3.57 -2.12 5.13
CA LEU A 40 -2.94 -1.12 4.27
C LEU A 40 -1.63 -1.67 3.72
N LYS A 41 -1.42 -1.55 2.42
CA LYS A 41 -0.18 -1.97 1.76
C LYS A 41 0.77 -0.79 1.69
N LEU A 42 1.80 -0.81 2.53
CA LEU A 42 2.81 0.24 2.69
C LEU A 42 4.13 -0.21 2.08
N SER A 43 4.94 0.72 1.60
CA SER A 43 6.31 0.40 1.19
C SER A 43 7.17 -0.03 2.39
N VAL A 44 8.09 -0.98 2.18
CA VAL A 44 8.86 -1.59 3.29
C VAL A 44 9.79 -0.61 4.01
N ASP A 45 10.23 0.45 3.35
CA ASP A 45 11.02 1.55 3.92
C ASP A 45 10.24 2.30 5.02
N CYS A 46 8.92 2.14 5.09
CA CYS A 46 8.12 2.64 6.20
C CYS A 46 8.39 1.92 7.54
N PHE A 47 8.94 0.70 7.50
CA PHE A 47 9.12 -0.17 8.66
C PHE A 47 10.56 -0.13 9.17
N LYS A 48 10.84 0.78 10.10
CA LYS A 48 12.11 0.80 10.87
C LYS A 48 12.10 -0.19 12.07
N GLY A 49 11.09 -1.04 12.14
CA GLY A 49 10.80 -1.97 13.23
C GLY A 49 9.47 -2.68 12.99
N LYS A 50 8.79 -3.12 14.06
CA LYS A 50 7.48 -3.81 13.94
C LYS A 50 6.33 -2.89 13.53
N THR A 51 6.48 -1.58 13.74
CA THR A 51 5.44 -0.58 13.48
C THR A 51 5.93 0.44 12.45
N PRO A 52 5.07 0.86 11.51
CA PRO A 52 5.42 1.90 10.55
C PRO A 52 5.48 3.28 11.22
N SER A 53 6.40 4.14 10.75
CA SER A 53 6.61 5.50 11.29
C SER A 53 6.82 6.59 10.22
N CYS A 54 6.59 6.24 8.95
CA CYS A 54 6.77 7.12 7.79
C CYS A 54 5.58 8.06 7.55
N ASP A 55 5.73 8.99 6.61
CA ASP A 55 4.68 9.93 6.22
C ASP A 55 3.46 9.24 5.59
N ALA A 56 3.65 8.15 4.83
CA ALA A 56 2.53 7.36 4.30
C ALA A 56 1.65 6.76 5.42
N TRP A 57 2.28 6.33 6.52
CA TRP A 57 1.55 5.85 7.69
C TRP A 57 0.83 6.98 8.43
N LYS A 58 1.49 8.14 8.58
CA LYS A 58 0.87 9.33 9.19
C LYS A 58 -0.36 9.78 8.41
N ALA A 59 -0.29 9.79 7.07
CA ALA A 59 -1.40 10.11 6.19
C ALA A 59 -2.59 9.15 6.39
N ALA A 60 -2.31 7.88 6.69
CA ALA A 60 -3.37 6.91 7.00
C ALA A 60 -4.00 7.07 8.40
N GLN A 61 -3.48 7.93 9.29
CA GLN A 61 -4.04 8.10 10.65
C GLN A 61 -5.13 9.15 10.74
N LYS A 62 -5.24 10.05 9.76
CA LYS A 62 -6.17 11.17 9.79
C LYS A 62 -6.80 11.35 8.41
N GLN A 63 -8.10 11.63 8.39
CA GLN A 63 -8.80 11.95 7.15
C GLN A 63 -8.19 13.20 6.52
N ALA A 64 -7.84 13.10 5.23
CA ALA A 64 -7.38 14.23 4.45
C ALA A 64 -8.46 15.34 4.42
N PRO A 65 -8.06 16.62 4.51
CA PRO A 65 -8.99 17.71 4.29
C PRO A 65 -9.51 17.61 2.85
N ARG A 66 -10.84 17.56 2.67
CA ARG A 66 -11.41 17.60 1.33
C ARG A 66 -11.05 18.94 0.70
N ALA A 67 -10.22 18.92 -0.34
CA ALA A 67 -9.90 20.16 -1.03
C ALA A 67 -11.14 20.63 -1.82
N ASN A 68 -11.51 21.91 -1.65
CA ASN A 68 -12.52 22.58 -2.49
C ASN A 68 -11.94 22.80 -3.89
N LEU A 69 -11.78 21.72 -4.66
CA LEU A 69 -11.44 21.82 -6.09
C LEU A 69 -12.72 21.70 -6.92
N PRO A 70 -12.81 22.42 -8.06
CA PRO A 70 -13.93 22.30 -8.98
C PRO A 70 -14.22 20.83 -9.26
N GLN A 71 -15.48 20.43 -9.03
CA GLN A 71 -15.96 19.04 -9.10
C GLN A 71 -15.89 18.44 -10.53
N ALA A 72 -15.47 19.26 -11.50
CA ALA A 72 -15.51 19.01 -12.94
C ALA A 72 -14.39 18.10 -13.48
N LEU A 73 -13.47 17.61 -12.65
CA LEU A 73 -12.48 16.61 -13.08
C LEU A 73 -12.76 15.30 -12.34
N ALA A 74 -13.59 14.45 -12.96
CA ALA A 74 -13.89 13.09 -12.54
C ALA A 74 -12.65 12.19 -12.67
N GLY A 75 -11.62 12.44 -11.86
CA GLY A 75 -10.48 11.56 -11.70
C GLY A 75 -10.83 10.34 -10.83
N ASN A 76 -9.97 9.33 -10.87
CA ASN A 76 -10.00 8.20 -9.94
C ASN A 76 -10.07 8.73 -8.48
N PRO A 77 -11.10 8.39 -7.68
CA PRO A 77 -11.27 8.90 -6.32
C PRO A 77 -10.07 8.65 -5.40
N ALA A 78 -9.42 7.48 -5.55
CA ALA A 78 -8.24 7.14 -4.77
C ALA A 78 -7.03 8.00 -5.16
N ALA A 79 -6.84 8.22 -6.47
CA ALA A 79 -5.81 9.13 -6.97
C ALA A 79 -6.04 10.56 -6.45
N ARG A 80 -7.30 10.98 -6.40
CA ARG A 80 -7.62 12.30 -5.88
C ARG A 80 -7.39 12.41 -4.37
N TYR A 81 -7.79 11.39 -3.62
CA TYR A 81 -7.57 11.35 -2.17
C TYR A 81 -6.08 11.37 -1.82
N CYS A 82 -5.22 10.72 -2.62
CA CYS A 82 -3.78 10.79 -2.46
C CYS A 82 -3.24 12.24 -2.50
N LEU A 83 -3.71 13.03 -3.48
CA LEU A 83 -3.35 14.45 -3.59
C LEU A 83 -3.84 15.26 -2.39
N ASP A 84 -5.10 15.05 -1.98
CA ASP A 84 -5.69 15.72 -0.82
C ASP A 84 -4.94 15.36 0.49
N ALA A 85 -4.39 14.14 0.58
CA ALA A 85 -3.55 13.67 1.69
C ALA A 85 -2.11 14.21 1.65
N GLY A 86 -1.74 14.98 0.61
CA GLY A 86 -0.42 15.59 0.47
C GLY A 86 0.63 14.71 -0.20
N GLY A 87 0.21 13.61 -0.85
CA GLY A 87 1.09 12.75 -1.64
C GLY A 87 0.95 12.99 -3.15
N GLU A 88 1.76 12.27 -3.93
CA GLU A 88 1.70 12.21 -5.39
C GLU A 88 1.21 10.81 -5.81
N ASN A 89 0.20 10.72 -6.68
CA ASN A 89 -0.21 9.42 -7.23
C ASN A 89 0.83 8.93 -8.24
N ARG A 90 1.26 7.67 -8.10
CA ARG A 90 2.22 6.98 -8.94
C ARG A 90 1.68 5.61 -9.33
N ILE A 91 1.99 5.19 -10.55
CA ILE A 91 1.61 3.86 -11.06
C ILE A 91 2.75 2.88 -10.78
N ALA A 92 2.48 1.89 -9.93
CA ALA A 92 3.29 0.70 -9.79
C ALA A 92 2.81 -0.39 -10.76
N LYS A 93 3.74 -1.18 -11.30
CA LYS A 93 3.44 -2.29 -12.20
C LYS A 93 3.91 -3.60 -11.60
N SER A 94 3.13 -4.67 -11.75
CA SER A 94 3.64 -6.03 -11.52
C SER A 94 4.48 -6.49 -12.71
N ASP A 95 5.18 -7.62 -12.54
CA ASP A 95 5.89 -8.27 -13.64
C ASP A 95 4.99 -8.74 -14.78
N LYS A 96 3.70 -8.98 -14.49
CA LYS A 96 2.67 -9.30 -15.48
C LYS A 96 2.02 -8.07 -16.12
N GLY A 97 2.48 -6.87 -15.78
CA GLY A 97 1.99 -5.61 -16.33
C GLY A 97 0.68 -5.09 -15.71
N ALA A 98 0.19 -5.70 -14.62
CA ALA A 98 -0.94 -5.15 -13.88
C ALA A 98 -0.53 -3.84 -13.20
N GLU A 99 -1.40 -2.83 -13.24
CA GLU A 99 -1.14 -1.50 -12.70
C GLU A 99 -1.85 -1.29 -11.35
N PHE A 100 -1.16 -0.64 -10.43
CA PHE A 100 -1.63 -0.33 -9.09
C PHE A 100 -1.28 1.11 -8.73
N ASP A 101 -2.25 1.86 -8.20
CA ASP A 101 -2.02 3.22 -7.73
C ASP A 101 -1.35 3.21 -6.36
N TYR A 102 -0.23 3.90 -6.24
CA TYR A 102 0.46 4.17 -4.98
C TYR A 102 0.55 5.67 -4.74
N CYS A 103 0.31 6.08 -3.49
CA CYS A 103 0.51 7.44 -3.04
C CYS A 103 1.90 7.60 -2.45
N MET A 104 2.76 8.39 -3.10
CA MET A 104 4.13 8.66 -2.67
C MET A 104 4.22 9.96 -1.88
N PHE A 105 4.89 9.93 -0.73
CA PHE A 105 5.05 11.08 0.16
C PHE A 105 6.47 11.67 0.09
N LYS A 106 6.66 12.84 0.72
CA LYS A 106 7.94 13.59 0.70
C LYS A 106 9.13 12.80 1.22
N ASP A 107 8.92 11.90 2.18
CA ASP A 107 9.97 11.03 2.73
C ASP A 107 10.28 9.81 1.83
N GLY A 108 9.61 9.69 0.68
CA GLY A 108 9.74 8.58 -0.26
C GLY A 108 8.85 7.38 0.05
N SER A 109 8.22 7.35 1.23
CA SER A 109 7.33 6.24 1.60
C SER A 109 6.06 6.24 0.76
N MET A 110 5.50 5.05 0.59
CA MET A 110 4.31 4.85 -0.25
C MET A 110 3.24 4.02 0.45
N ILE A 111 1.98 4.26 0.09
CA ILE A 111 0.80 3.48 0.47
C ILE A 111 -0.08 3.25 -0.75
N GLU A 112 -0.69 2.07 -0.87
CA GLU A 112 -1.63 1.78 -1.95
C GLU A 112 -2.86 2.71 -1.86
N ALA A 113 -3.20 3.35 -2.97
CA ALA A 113 -4.10 4.50 -2.98
C ALA A 113 -5.55 4.13 -2.64
N TRP A 114 -6.05 2.97 -3.10
CA TRP A 114 -7.40 2.55 -2.76
C TRP A 114 -7.52 2.16 -1.29
N GLY A 115 -6.52 1.50 -0.71
CA GLY A 115 -6.44 1.21 0.71
C GLY A 115 -6.50 2.48 1.55
N LEU A 116 -5.74 3.51 1.16
CA LEU A 116 -5.78 4.82 1.83
C LEU A 116 -7.16 5.48 1.70
N TYR A 117 -7.74 5.50 0.51
CA TYR A 117 -9.06 6.11 0.26
C TYR A 117 -10.18 5.40 1.03
N LEU A 118 -10.26 4.06 0.92
CA LEU A 118 -11.32 3.25 1.51
C LEU A 118 -11.25 3.20 3.04
N LYS A 119 -10.08 3.46 3.64
CA LYS A 119 -9.97 3.64 5.09
C LYS A 119 -10.88 4.75 5.63
N PHE A 120 -11.13 5.79 4.84
CA PHE A 120 -11.97 6.93 5.22
C PHE A 120 -13.25 7.06 4.40
N ASN A 121 -13.40 6.24 3.35
CA ASN A 121 -14.57 6.21 2.46
C ASN A 121 -14.99 4.74 2.24
N PRO A 122 -15.38 4.02 3.30
CA PRO A 122 -15.69 2.60 3.19
C PRO A 122 -16.87 2.38 2.24
N VAL A 123 -16.76 1.41 1.34
CA VAL A 123 -17.93 0.95 0.56
C VAL A 123 -18.90 0.28 1.52
N SER A 124 -20.15 0.73 1.55
CA SER A 124 -21.20 -0.03 2.23
C SER A 124 -21.29 -1.40 1.56
N GLU A 125 -21.24 -2.48 2.32
CA GLU A 125 -21.48 -3.82 1.78
C GLU A 125 -22.83 -3.79 1.06
N ARG A 126 -22.81 -4.01 -0.27
CA ARG A 126 -24.05 -4.25 -1.01
C ARG A 126 -24.66 -5.50 -0.41
N LYS A 127 -25.76 -5.32 0.34
CA LYS A 127 -26.63 -6.42 0.76
C LYS A 127 -27.20 -7.13 -0.47
#